data_AF-A0A2N1PHM7-F1
#
_entry.id   AF-A0A2N1PHM7-F1
#
_cell.length_a   1.000
_cell.length_b   1.000
_cell.length_c   1.000
_cell.angle_alpha   90.00
_cell.angle_beta   90.00
_cell.angle_gamma   90.00
#
_symmetry.space_group_name_H-M   'P 1'
#
loop_
_entity.id
_entity.type
_entity.pdbx_description
1 polymer ?
#
loop_
_entity_poly.entity_id
_entity_poly.type
_entity_poly.pdbx_seq_one_letter_code
_entity_poly.pdbx_strand_id
1 'polypeptide(L)'
;LSLIVFLSLSSIGITFGYWASQVSSSIDNSLAAITIGEWGLASGAPAGIPEYVLGDTYDTGDYVWYEGTIYKIIGGGYQSAPPPSTAPYGPFNEITHEYRSTNTYYDNDVVLYNDIIYKVINSGTANSGTPGLTAGGWFNMHSVEWSSGQSYTTGDFTLHNGLIYVATVSYNLSTNEPGTSMHWRQVGYINWISTGTYALDDYVLHNGVLYRAVLSYGLNSEPGTTASWKEPGSLVWKSYYIYNKDDIVSYNGNYYKAKYYTTGNIPTSGGPWTLTTISAYNSGTNYKVGDIVSYSGNLYKIINRTNANAHAPSTFQNAWNQIDTKEYRWFNLYYSGDAVYHNGQIYKVSNLT
;
A
#
# COMPACT_ATOMS: atom_id res chain seq x y z
N LEU A 1 12.76 -18.86 30.09
CA LEU A 1 11.51 -18.98 30.86
C LEU A 1 10.38 -18.47 29.98
N SER A 2 9.51 -19.38 29.55
CA SER A 2 8.12 -19.19 29.09
C SER A 2 7.37 -18.13 29.93
N LEU A 3 6.24 -17.48 29.60
CA LEU A 3 5.28 -17.41 28.49
C LEU A 3 3.98 -16.80 29.14
N ILE A 4 3.20 -15.97 28.41
CA ILE A 4 1.73 -15.68 28.56
C ILE A 4 1.28 -14.89 29.82
N VAL A 5 0.65 -13.70 29.76
CA VAL A 5 -0.65 -13.21 29.19
C VAL A 5 -1.91 -13.64 29.98
N PHE A 6 -2.75 -12.64 30.36
CA PHE A 6 -4.24 -12.64 30.47
C PHE A 6 -4.64 -11.14 30.51
N LEU A 7 -5.46 -10.48 29.66
CA LEU A 7 -6.68 -10.75 28.88
C LEU A 7 -7.98 -10.86 29.72
N SER A 8 -8.81 -9.80 29.67
CA SER A 8 -10.28 -9.83 29.73
C SER A 8 -10.84 -8.54 29.07
N LEU A 9 -11.47 -8.62 27.87
CA LEU A 9 -12.91 -8.83 27.57
C LEU A 9 -13.80 -7.75 28.23
N SER A 10 -14.61 -6.93 27.54
CA SER A 10 -15.35 -7.14 26.30
C SER A 10 -15.97 -5.82 25.81
N SER A 11 -16.04 -5.61 24.49
CA SER A 11 -17.24 -5.07 23.85
C SER A 11 -17.24 -5.53 22.39
N ILE A 12 -18.41 -5.92 21.91
CA ILE A 12 -18.63 -6.47 20.57
C ILE A 12 -18.59 -5.26 19.63
N GLY A 13 -17.45 -5.05 18.98
CA GLY A 13 -17.29 -4.04 17.94
C GLY A 13 -17.09 -4.74 16.60
N ILE A 14 -17.93 -4.41 15.62
CA ILE A 14 -17.68 -4.72 14.22
C ILE A 14 -16.39 -3.97 13.86
N THR A 15 -15.30 -4.67 13.51
CA THR A 15 -14.03 -4.02 13.24
C THR A 15 -14.03 -3.47 11.81
N PHE A 16 -13.70 -2.18 11.68
CA PHE A 16 -13.51 -1.50 10.40
C PHE A 16 -12.04 -1.69 9.99
N GLY A 17 -11.80 -2.18 8.77
CA GLY A 17 -10.45 -2.19 8.20
C GLY A 17 -9.98 -0.76 7.93
N TYR A 18 -8.88 -0.35 8.56
CA TYR A 18 -8.06 0.80 8.17
C TYR A 18 -6.91 0.37 7.22
N TRP A 19 -6.33 1.33 6.51
CA TRP A 19 -5.40 1.07 5.40
C TRP A 19 -3.95 1.05 5.90
N ALA A 20 -3.24 -0.08 5.78
CA ALA A 20 -1.86 -0.17 6.27
C ALA A 20 -0.78 0.13 5.22
N SER A 21 -1.10 0.24 3.93
CA SER A 21 -0.12 0.67 2.93
C SER A 21 -0.74 1.13 1.62
N GLN A 22 -0.38 2.34 1.19
CA GLN A 22 -0.61 2.80 -0.17
C GLN A 22 0.32 2.01 -1.11
N VAL A 23 -0.24 1.48 -2.20
CA VAL A 23 0.54 0.98 -3.34
C VAL A 23 0.23 1.92 -4.50
N SER A 24 1.01 3.00 -4.61
CA SER A 24 0.81 4.03 -5.62
C SER A 24 0.95 3.46 -7.04
N SER A 25 -0.11 3.53 -7.83
CA SER A 25 0.00 3.52 -9.29
C SER A 25 -1.19 4.28 -9.86
N SER A 26 -1.01 5.59 -10.10
CA SER A 26 -1.94 6.34 -10.94
C SER A 26 -1.79 5.88 -12.38
N ILE A 27 -2.91 5.58 -13.04
CA ILE A 27 -2.99 5.11 -14.44
C ILE A 27 -2.78 6.26 -15.45
N ASP A 28 -2.13 7.36 -15.04
CA ASP A 28 -1.82 8.48 -15.93
C ASP A 28 -0.33 8.79 -15.95
N ASN A 29 0.15 9.11 -17.15
CA ASN A 29 1.51 9.05 -17.64
C ASN A 29 2.64 9.57 -16.73
N SER A 30 3.80 8.92 -16.90
CA SER A 30 5.18 9.34 -16.58
C SER A 30 5.59 9.42 -15.11
N LEU A 31 6.63 8.61 -14.76
CA LEU A 31 7.65 8.91 -13.76
C LEU A 31 7.18 9.76 -12.57
N ALA A 32 6.27 9.26 -11.75
CA ALA A 32 6.09 9.81 -10.42
C ALA A 32 7.29 9.37 -9.58
N ALA A 33 8.35 10.17 -9.58
CA ALA A 33 9.43 10.06 -8.62
C ALA A 33 8.81 10.13 -7.22
N ILE A 34 9.01 9.08 -6.42
CA ILE A 34 8.78 9.19 -4.98
C ILE A 34 10.04 9.87 -4.45
N THR A 35 10.06 11.20 -4.50
CA THR A 35 10.94 11.99 -3.64
C THR A 35 10.65 11.58 -2.20
N ILE A 36 11.68 11.46 -1.35
CA ILE A 36 11.48 11.44 0.10
C ILE A 36 10.54 12.62 0.38
N GLY A 37 9.35 12.34 0.89
CA GLY A 37 8.20 13.22 0.72
C GLY A 37 8.52 14.67 1.08
N GLU A 38 8.60 15.54 0.07
CA GLU A 38 8.25 16.92 0.29
C GLU A 38 6.76 16.89 0.62
N TRP A 39 6.40 17.32 1.83
CA TRP A 39 5.02 17.60 2.15
C TRP A 39 4.59 18.77 1.27
N GLY A 40 4.14 18.47 0.05
CA GLY A 40 3.46 19.42 -0.81
C GLY A 40 2.17 19.81 -0.13
N LEU A 41 2.21 20.80 0.76
CA LEU A 41 1.02 21.31 1.42
C LEU A 41 0.26 22.19 0.42
N ALA A 42 -0.97 21.81 0.15
CA ALA A 42 -1.95 22.65 -0.52
C ALA A 42 -2.08 24.00 0.23
N SER A 43 -2.47 25.06 -0.49
CA SER A 43 -2.66 26.40 0.07
C SER A 43 -3.47 26.38 1.38
N GLY A 44 -2.84 26.78 2.49
CA GLY A 44 -3.44 26.91 3.81
C GLY A 44 -2.91 25.93 4.87
N ALA A 45 -3.31 26.14 6.12
CA ALA A 45 -2.91 25.29 7.23
C ALA A 45 -3.52 23.87 7.11
N PRO A 46 -2.74 22.79 7.34
CA PRO A 46 -3.25 21.41 7.35
C PRO A 46 -4.35 21.20 8.39
N ALA A 47 -5.31 20.32 8.07
CA ALA A 47 -6.34 19.95 9.03
C ALA A 47 -5.74 19.41 10.34
N GLY A 48 -6.08 20.03 11.47
CA GLY A 48 -5.57 19.67 12.79
C GLY A 48 -4.28 20.37 13.22
N ILE A 49 -3.68 21.22 12.37
CA ILE A 49 -2.53 22.06 12.71
C ILE A 49 -2.96 23.53 12.54
N PRO A 50 -3.09 24.32 13.63
CA PRO A 50 -3.53 25.70 13.53
C PRO A 50 -2.46 26.59 12.87
N GLU A 51 -2.88 27.68 12.24
CA GLU A 51 -1.99 28.76 11.82
C GLU A 51 -1.38 29.46 13.05
N TYR A 52 -0.09 29.79 12.97
CA TYR A 52 0.60 30.51 14.02
C TYR A 52 0.05 31.95 14.17
N VAL A 53 -0.19 32.36 15.40
CA VAL A 53 -0.73 33.67 15.76
C VAL A 53 0.29 34.41 16.60
N LEU A 54 0.72 35.58 16.11
CA LEU A 54 1.69 36.42 16.81
C LEU A 54 1.14 36.92 18.15
N GLY A 55 1.87 36.67 19.23
CA GLY A 55 1.49 37.06 20.59
C GLY A 55 0.61 36.05 21.32
N ASP A 56 0.26 34.91 20.71
CA ASP A 56 -0.35 33.81 21.45
C ASP A 56 0.67 33.07 22.31
N THR A 57 0.14 32.29 23.26
CA THR A 57 0.94 31.42 24.13
C THR A 57 0.84 29.99 23.63
N TYR A 58 1.99 29.35 23.46
CA TYR A 58 2.08 27.96 23.02
C TYR A 58 2.88 27.14 24.03
N ASP A 59 2.47 25.88 24.17
CA ASP A 59 3.16 24.91 25.00
C ASP A 59 4.27 24.21 24.19
N THR A 60 5.35 23.82 24.87
CA THR A 60 6.37 22.97 24.25
C THR A 60 5.73 21.65 23.79
N GLY A 61 5.88 21.34 22.50
CA GLY A 61 5.28 20.17 21.86
C GLY A 61 4.18 20.52 20.86
N ASP A 62 3.61 21.72 20.92
CA ASP A 62 2.58 22.17 19.99
C ASP A 62 3.09 22.21 18.55
N TYR A 63 2.20 21.98 17.60
CA TYR A 63 2.46 22.14 16.18
C TYR A 63 1.68 23.34 15.65
N VAL A 64 2.35 24.16 14.85
CA VAL A 64 1.78 25.35 14.22
C VAL A 64 2.16 25.38 12.74
N TRP A 65 1.28 25.93 11.92
CA TRP A 65 1.55 26.19 10.51
C TRP A 65 1.87 27.68 10.32
N TYR A 66 2.90 28.00 9.55
CA TYR A 66 3.24 29.36 9.21
C TYR A 66 3.87 29.41 7.82
N GLU A 67 3.32 30.25 6.93
CA GLU A 67 3.83 30.51 5.58
C GLU A 67 4.18 29.23 4.77
N GLY A 68 3.31 28.22 4.85
CA GLY A 68 3.47 26.96 4.09
C GLY A 68 4.25 25.87 4.81
N THR A 69 4.78 26.15 6.01
CA THR A 69 5.66 25.23 6.74
C THR A 69 5.06 24.85 8.10
N ILE A 70 5.27 23.61 8.55
CA ILE A 70 4.88 23.16 9.89
C ILE A 70 6.07 23.31 10.82
N TYR A 71 5.83 23.89 11.99
CA TYR A 71 6.81 24.02 13.06
C TYR A 71 6.31 23.35 14.34
N LYS A 72 7.23 22.76 15.09
CA LYS A 72 7.01 22.29 16.47
C LYS A 72 7.60 23.28 17.46
N ILE A 73 6.83 23.66 18.46
CA ILE A 73 7.28 24.52 19.56
C ILE A 73 8.20 23.70 20.47
N ILE A 74 9.42 24.17 20.69
CA ILE A 74 10.42 23.52 21.56
C ILE A 74 10.78 24.33 22.79
N GLY A 75 10.68 25.66 22.73
CA GLY A 75 10.76 26.55 23.91
C GLY A 75 9.45 27.31 24.09
N GLY A 76 8.54 26.82 24.95
CA GLY A 76 7.21 27.41 25.17
C GLY A 76 7.21 28.82 25.78
N GLY A 77 6.02 29.44 25.83
CA GLY A 77 5.79 30.79 26.39
C GLY A 77 5.12 31.77 25.41
N TYR A 78 5.04 33.05 25.80
CA TYR A 78 4.59 34.15 24.93
C TYR A 78 5.62 34.39 23.84
N GLN A 79 5.30 34.01 22.60
CA GLN A 79 6.23 34.14 21.49
C GLN A 79 6.10 35.53 20.86
N SER A 80 7.17 36.31 20.93
CA SER A 80 7.23 37.68 20.42
C SER A 80 7.57 37.77 18.94
N ALA A 81 7.86 36.64 18.27
CA ALA A 81 8.20 36.56 16.86
C ALA A 81 7.67 35.26 16.24
N PRO A 82 7.20 35.30 14.98
CA PRO A 82 6.78 34.10 14.26
C PRO A 82 7.98 33.23 13.85
N PRO A 83 7.78 31.91 13.64
CA PRO A 83 8.78 31.07 12.99
C PRO A 83 9.03 31.53 11.53
N PRO A 84 10.18 31.21 10.90
CA PRO A 84 11.31 30.50 11.48
C PRO A 84 12.13 31.36 12.46
N SER A 85 12.77 30.72 13.43
CA SER A 85 13.68 31.39 14.37
C SER A 85 15.03 31.68 13.69
N THR A 86 15.63 32.84 13.97
CA THR A 86 17.06 33.08 13.68
C THR A 86 17.98 32.65 14.83
N ALA A 87 17.41 32.30 15.98
CA ALA A 87 18.19 31.83 17.13
C ALA A 87 18.60 30.37 16.93
N PRO A 88 19.86 30.02 17.22
CA PRO A 88 20.28 28.63 17.30
C PRO A 88 19.45 27.89 18.35
N TYR A 89 18.97 26.68 18.04
CA TYR A 89 18.22 25.79 18.93
C TYR A 89 16.77 26.20 19.25
N GLY A 90 16.07 26.72 18.26
CA GLY A 90 14.66 27.08 18.40
C GLY A 90 14.44 28.55 18.79
N PRO A 91 13.23 28.93 19.25
CA PRO A 91 12.25 28.12 19.97
C PRO A 91 11.30 27.26 19.12
N PHE A 92 11.56 27.17 17.80
CA PHE A 92 10.79 26.38 16.85
C PHE A 92 11.67 25.38 16.11
N ASN A 93 11.18 24.16 15.91
CA ASN A 93 11.75 23.21 14.97
C ASN A 93 10.88 23.16 13.72
N GLU A 94 11.47 23.40 12.54
CA GLU A 94 10.84 23.08 11.27
C GLU A 94 10.66 21.56 11.15
N ILE A 95 9.48 21.11 10.74
CA ILE A 95 9.22 19.70 10.44
C ILE A 95 9.69 19.40 9.02
N THR A 96 10.92 18.90 8.91
CA THR A 96 11.57 18.55 7.66
C THR A 96 12.54 17.38 7.87
N HIS A 97 12.84 16.65 6.82
CA HIS A 97 13.93 15.67 6.83
C HIS A 97 15.30 16.33 6.60
N GLU A 98 15.34 17.56 6.09
CA GLU A 98 16.59 18.26 5.81
C GLU A 98 17.19 18.87 7.08
N TYR A 99 18.52 18.96 7.14
CA TYR A 99 19.18 19.70 8.20
C TYR A 99 18.84 21.20 8.10
N ARG A 100 18.35 21.75 9.22
CA ARG A 100 18.22 23.18 9.51
C ARG A 100 19.17 23.56 10.64
N SER A 101 19.95 24.62 10.46
CA SER A 101 20.88 25.11 11.49
C SER A 101 20.19 25.70 12.72
N THR A 102 18.90 26.04 12.59
CA THR A 102 18.08 26.65 13.64
C THR A 102 17.33 25.60 14.47
N ASN A 103 17.18 24.38 13.95
CA ASN A 103 16.53 23.28 14.67
C ASN A 103 17.40 22.78 15.83
N THR A 104 16.74 22.31 16.88
CA THR A 104 17.33 21.52 17.97
C THR A 104 17.19 20.04 17.67
N TYR A 105 18.29 19.31 17.73
CA TYR A 105 18.33 17.87 17.50
C TYR A 105 18.64 17.09 18.77
N TYR A 106 18.03 15.92 18.91
CA TYR A 106 18.24 14.99 20.02
C TYR A 106 18.97 13.74 19.55
N ASP A 107 19.54 12.98 20.49
CA ASP A 107 20.26 11.75 20.18
C ASP A 107 19.38 10.79 19.37
N ASN A 108 19.94 10.23 18.30
CA ASN A 108 19.28 9.39 17.30
C ASN A 108 18.37 10.09 16.27
N ASP A 109 18.20 11.41 16.33
CA ASP A 109 17.58 12.13 15.22
C ASP A 109 18.37 11.92 13.92
N VAL A 110 17.67 11.92 12.79
CA VAL A 110 18.23 11.68 11.46
C VAL A 110 17.87 12.85 10.54
N VAL A 111 18.87 13.36 9.82
CA VAL A 111 18.71 14.46 8.87
C VAL A 111 19.40 14.15 7.54
N LEU A 112 18.87 14.71 6.47
CA LEU A 112 19.51 14.80 5.17
C LEU A 112 20.29 16.11 5.08
N TYR A 113 21.58 16.03 4.73
CA TYR A 113 22.41 17.20 4.50
C TYR A 113 23.38 16.92 3.36
N ASN A 114 23.33 17.70 2.27
CA ASN A 114 24.14 17.52 1.07
C ASN A 114 24.11 16.06 0.55
N ASP A 115 22.91 15.50 0.36
CA ASP A 115 22.66 14.13 -0.14
C ASP A 115 23.23 12.98 0.71
N ILE A 116 23.64 13.30 1.95
CA ILE A 116 24.13 12.35 2.93
C ILE A 116 23.18 12.34 4.12
N ILE A 117 22.81 11.16 4.57
CA ILE A 117 22.05 11.02 5.81
C ILE A 117 23.02 11.06 6.99
N TYR A 118 22.70 11.86 7.99
CA TYR A 118 23.43 11.92 9.24
C TYR A 118 22.52 11.57 10.40
N LYS A 119 23.04 10.77 11.33
CA LYS A 119 22.41 10.49 12.62
C LYS A 119 23.10 11.25 13.73
N VAL A 120 22.33 11.86 14.63
CA VAL A 120 22.89 12.45 15.85
C VAL A 120 23.38 11.35 16.78
N ILE A 121 24.65 11.43 17.15
CA ILE A 121 25.29 10.52 18.13
C ILE A 121 25.63 11.22 19.45
N ASN A 122 25.66 12.54 19.46
CA ASN A 122 25.77 13.36 20.66
C ASN A 122 25.10 14.72 20.41
N SER A 123 23.92 14.92 20.97
CA SER A 123 23.10 16.13 20.83
C SER A 123 23.81 17.39 21.28
N GLY A 124 24.61 17.37 22.34
CA GLY A 124 25.36 18.55 22.79
C GLY A 124 26.35 19.06 21.72
N THR A 125 27.06 18.13 21.07
CA THR A 125 28.02 18.43 20.00
C THR A 125 27.32 18.65 18.65
N ALA A 126 26.27 17.89 18.35
CA ALA A 126 25.57 17.95 17.07
C ALA A 126 24.89 19.31 16.85
N ASN A 127 24.26 19.84 17.90
CA ASN A 127 23.61 21.14 17.87
C ASN A 127 24.64 22.27 17.65
N SER A 128 25.82 22.20 18.25
CA SER A 128 26.88 23.20 18.07
C SER A 128 27.64 23.11 16.73
N GLY A 129 27.13 22.31 15.78
CA GLY A 129 27.86 21.93 14.59
C GLY A 129 26.99 21.61 13.38
N THR A 130 27.61 21.62 12.20
CA THR A 130 26.97 21.20 10.96
C THR A 130 27.30 19.73 10.68
N PRO A 131 26.35 18.92 10.20
CA PRO A 131 26.62 17.53 9.81
C PRO A 131 27.82 17.44 8.85
N GLY A 132 28.69 16.46 9.09
CA GLY A 132 29.90 16.24 8.30
C GLY A 132 31.09 17.16 8.62
N LEU A 133 30.90 18.27 9.34
CA LEU A 133 31.98 19.17 9.74
C LEU A 133 32.38 19.02 11.22
N THR A 134 31.43 18.61 12.07
CA THR A 134 31.66 18.49 13.51
C THR A 134 31.84 17.02 13.92
N ALA A 135 33.09 16.65 14.19
CA ALA A 135 33.42 15.32 14.66
C ALA A 135 32.72 15.01 16.01
N GLY A 136 32.14 13.82 16.12
CA GLY A 136 31.55 13.32 17.37
C GLY A 136 30.13 13.78 17.67
N GLY A 137 29.56 14.73 16.92
CA GLY A 137 28.13 15.09 17.01
C GLY A 137 27.25 14.30 16.04
N TRP A 138 27.75 14.13 14.81
CA TRP A 138 27.03 13.52 13.70
C TRP A 138 27.75 12.26 13.21
N PHE A 139 26.99 11.19 13.03
CA PHE A 139 27.44 9.98 12.35
C PHE A 139 26.96 10.02 10.90
N ASN A 140 27.90 10.01 9.96
CA ASN A 140 27.62 9.92 8.53
C ASN A 140 27.08 8.51 8.24
N MET A 141 25.79 8.41 7.90
CA MET A 141 25.14 7.17 7.50
C MET A 141 25.32 6.84 6.00
N HIS A 142 26.16 7.61 5.31
CA HIS A 142 26.38 7.61 3.87
C HIS A 142 25.18 8.09 3.05
N SER A 143 25.37 8.15 1.73
CA SER A 143 24.28 8.44 0.81
C SER A 143 23.33 7.24 0.78
N VAL A 144 22.04 7.53 0.77
CA VAL A 144 21.01 6.52 0.50
C VAL A 144 21.03 6.08 -0.96
N GLU A 145 21.64 6.85 -1.86
CA GLU A 145 21.81 6.45 -3.26
C GLU A 145 22.64 5.18 -3.36
N TRP A 146 22.19 4.29 -4.24
CA TRP A 146 22.85 3.04 -4.47
C TRP A 146 24.26 3.28 -5.01
N SER A 147 25.22 2.53 -4.50
CA SER A 147 26.60 2.61 -4.96
C SER A 147 27.28 1.24 -4.88
N SER A 148 28.12 0.96 -5.88
CA SER A 148 28.91 -0.26 -5.92
C SER A 148 29.97 -0.37 -4.83
N GLY A 149 30.31 0.75 -4.18
CA GLY A 149 31.23 0.80 -3.04
C GLY A 149 30.60 0.49 -1.69
N GLN A 150 29.27 0.36 -1.61
CA GLN A 150 28.57 0.07 -0.36
C GLN A 150 28.35 -1.43 -0.16
N SER A 151 28.19 -1.84 1.10
CA SER A 151 27.73 -3.20 1.43
C SER A 151 26.27 -3.12 1.84
N TYR A 152 25.46 -4.04 1.31
CA TYR A 152 24.04 -4.15 1.61
C TYR A 152 23.71 -5.56 2.09
N THR A 153 22.58 -5.69 2.76
CA THR A 153 21.98 -6.92 3.23
C THR A 153 20.50 -6.96 2.86
N THR A 154 19.88 -8.15 2.90
CA THR A 154 18.45 -8.30 2.59
C THR A 154 17.59 -7.42 3.49
N GLY A 155 16.66 -6.69 2.89
CA GLY A 155 15.79 -5.74 3.59
C GLY A 155 16.33 -4.32 3.64
N ASP A 156 17.59 -4.07 3.27
CA ASP A 156 18.12 -2.71 3.18
C ASP A 156 17.39 -1.91 2.10
N PHE A 157 17.23 -0.61 2.36
CA PHE A 157 16.65 0.33 1.41
C PHE A 157 17.74 1.18 0.77
N THR A 158 17.54 1.56 -0.49
CA THR A 158 18.42 2.47 -1.22
C THR A 158 17.60 3.32 -2.21
N LEU A 159 18.09 4.50 -2.56
CA LEU A 159 17.61 5.28 -3.68
C LEU A 159 18.38 4.91 -4.95
N HIS A 160 17.72 4.92 -6.09
CA HIS A 160 18.37 4.85 -7.38
C HIS A 160 17.51 5.52 -8.44
N ASN A 161 18.06 6.54 -9.12
CA ASN A 161 17.33 7.38 -10.08
C ASN A 161 16.06 7.99 -9.47
N GLY A 162 16.13 8.44 -8.20
CA GLY A 162 15.00 9.05 -7.50
C GLY A 162 13.87 8.08 -7.12
N LEU A 163 14.12 6.77 -7.17
CA LEU A 163 13.17 5.73 -6.78
C LEU A 163 13.73 4.93 -5.60
N ILE A 164 12.87 4.54 -4.66
CA ILE A 164 13.26 3.72 -3.50
C ILE A 164 13.23 2.25 -3.90
N TYR A 165 14.28 1.51 -3.55
CA TYR A 165 14.37 0.07 -3.72
C TYR A 165 14.67 -0.61 -2.38
N VAL A 166 14.18 -1.84 -2.23
CA VAL A 166 14.50 -2.73 -1.11
C VAL A 166 15.26 -3.95 -1.62
N ALA A 167 16.33 -4.32 -0.93
CA ALA A 167 17.12 -5.52 -1.21
C ALA A 167 16.29 -6.78 -0.94
N THR A 168 16.13 -7.66 -1.93
CA THR A 168 15.29 -8.86 -1.83
C THR A 168 16.08 -10.14 -1.56
N VAL A 169 17.39 -10.10 -1.77
CA VAL A 169 18.33 -11.20 -1.57
C VAL A 169 19.53 -10.72 -0.74
N SER A 170 20.42 -11.64 -0.34
CA SER A 170 21.53 -11.34 0.59
C SER A 170 22.90 -11.31 -0.08
N TYR A 171 22.96 -11.43 -1.40
CA TYR A 171 24.19 -11.54 -2.17
C TYR A 171 24.20 -10.57 -3.35
N ASN A 172 25.38 -10.19 -3.83
CA ASN A 172 25.61 -9.38 -5.04
C ASN A 172 24.81 -8.06 -5.15
N LEU A 173 24.38 -7.48 -4.02
CA LEU A 173 23.56 -6.28 -3.98
C LEU A 173 24.30 -5.02 -4.46
N SER A 174 25.62 -4.94 -4.24
CA SER A 174 26.47 -3.83 -4.70
C SER A 174 27.02 -4.01 -6.11
N THR A 175 26.82 -5.18 -6.73
CA THR A 175 27.21 -5.45 -8.12
C THR A 175 26.02 -5.51 -9.07
N ASN A 176 24.80 -5.46 -8.54
CA ASN A 176 23.57 -5.40 -9.32
C ASN A 176 22.86 -4.08 -9.01
N GLU A 177 22.86 -3.17 -9.97
CA GLU A 177 22.22 -1.87 -9.88
C GLU A 177 20.68 -2.01 -9.73
N PRO A 178 20.01 -1.21 -8.89
CA PRO A 178 18.58 -1.31 -8.71
C PRO A 178 17.79 -1.12 -10.02
N GLY A 179 16.73 -1.90 -10.21
CA GLY A 179 15.93 -1.89 -11.44
C GLY A 179 16.48 -2.77 -12.58
N THR A 180 17.70 -3.31 -12.45
CA THR A 180 18.30 -4.17 -13.50
C THR A 180 18.03 -5.67 -13.32
N SER A 181 17.68 -6.10 -12.11
CA SER A 181 17.53 -7.52 -11.77
C SER A 181 16.67 -7.73 -10.53
N MET A 182 16.53 -8.99 -10.12
CA MET A 182 15.76 -9.40 -8.95
C MET A 182 16.24 -8.83 -7.62
N HIS A 183 17.53 -8.47 -7.53
CA HIS A 183 18.25 -8.14 -6.30
C HIS A 183 17.63 -6.96 -5.54
N TRP A 184 17.02 -6.05 -6.29
CA TRP A 184 16.39 -4.85 -5.79
C TRP A 184 14.97 -4.77 -6.32
N ARG A 185 14.01 -4.68 -5.41
CA ARG A 185 12.60 -4.45 -5.75
C ARG A 185 12.25 -3.02 -5.46
N GLN A 186 11.72 -2.32 -6.47
CA GLN A 186 11.24 -0.95 -6.29
C GLN A 186 10.08 -0.93 -5.27
N VAL A 187 10.12 -0.01 -4.33
CA VAL A 187 9.09 0.22 -3.33
C VAL A 187 7.97 1.05 -3.93
N GLY A 188 6.73 0.71 -3.62
CA GLY A 188 5.56 1.42 -4.17
C GLY A 188 5.27 1.13 -5.64
N TYR A 189 6.00 0.21 -6.27
CA TYR A 189 5.84 -0.16 -7.67
C TYR A 189 5.58 -1.66 -7.80
N ILE A 190 4.47 -2.02 -8.44
CA ILE A 190 4.02 -3.42 -8.57
C ILE A 190 4.09 -3.93 -10.01
N ASN A 191 4.75 -3.21 -10.92
CA ASN A 191 4.87 -3.72 -12.28
C ASN A 191 5.63 -5.06 -12.30
N TRP A 192 5.10 -5.98 -13.09
CA TRP A 192 5.71 -7.27 -13.30
C TRP A 192 7.03 -7.09 -14.07
N ILE A 193 8.06 -7.83 -13.66
CA ILE A 193 9.35 -7.92 -14.33
C ILE A 193 9.75 -9.40 -14.41
N SER A 194 10.35 -9.80 -15.53
CA SER A 194 10.69 -11.20 -15.81
C SER A 194 11.69 -11.79 -14.80
N THR A 195 12.52 -10.96 -14.18
CA THR A 195 13.48 -11.37 -13.15
C THR A 195 12.92 -11.27 -11.73
N GLY A 196 11.68 -10.80 -11.53
CA GLY A 196 11.16 -10.55 -10.18
C GLY A 196 11.07 -11.81 -9.31
N THR A 197 11.22 -11.66 -8.01
CA THR A 197 10.86 -12.74 -7.06
C THR A 197 9.45 -12.48 -6.56
N TYR A 198 8.57 -13.44 -6.81
CA TYR A 198 7.15 -13.37 -6.48
C TYR A 198 6.73 -14.60 -5.67
N ALA A 199 5.70 -14.43 -4.86
CA ALA A 199 5.06 -15.49 -4.09
C ALA A 199 3.60 -15.69 -4.52
N LEU A 200 3.01 -16.80 -4.07
CA LEU A 200 1.56 -17.00 -4.16
C LEU A 200 0.84 -15.80 -3.53
N ASP A 201 -0.24 -15.36 -4.16
CA ASP A 201 -1.06 -14.20 -3.76
C ASP A 201 -0.42 -12.81 -3.91
N ASP A 202 0.78 -12.72 -4.47
CA ASP A 202 1.32 -11.43 -4.90
C ASP A 202 0.48 -10.81 -6.01
N TYR A 203 0.45 -9.48 -6.04
CA TYR A 203 -0.22 -8.70 -7.07
C TYR A 203 0.82 -7.97 -7.92
N VAL A 204 0.61 -7.97 -9.23
CA VAL A 204 1.46 -7.25 -10.19
C VAL A 204 0.64 -6.54 -11.25
N LEU A 205 1.16 -5.45 -11.77
CA LEU A 205 0.63 -4.78 -12.96
C LEU A 205 1.43 -5.22 -14.20
N HIS A 206 0.74 -5.57 -15.27
CA HIS A 206 1.34 -5.84 -16.57
C HIS A 206 0.50 -5.22 -17.66
N ASN A 207 1.08 -4.33 -18.47
CA ASN A 207 0.37 -3.57 -19.52
C ASN A 207 -0.91 -2.88 -19.02
N GLY A 208 -0.86 -2.31 -17.80
CA GLY A 208 -2.00 -1.64 -17.17
C GLY A 208 -3.07 -2.56 -16.58
N VAL A 209 -2.89 -3.88 -16.66
CA VAL A 209 -3.82 -4.87 -16.11
C VAL A 209 -3.25 -5.45 -14.82
N LEU A 210 -4.06 -5.51 -13.75
CA LEU A 210 -3.69 -6.13 -12.49
C LEU A 210 -3.88 -7.64 -12.54
N TYR A 211 -2.85 -8.35 -12.11
CA TYR A 211 -2.82 -9.79 -11.96
C TYR A 211 -2.51 -10.18 -10.52
N ARG A 212 -3.09 -11.30 -10.08
CA ARG A 212 -2.72 -11.99 -8.84
C ARG A 212 -2.05 -13.32 -9.17
N ALA A 213 -0.98 -13.63 -8.45
CA ALA A 213 -0.35 -14.94 -8.45
C ALA A 213 -1.30 -15.97 -7.84
N VAL A 214 -1.73 -16.96 -8.63
CA VAL A 214 -2.63 -18.03 -8.19
C VAL A 214 -1.97 -19.41 -8.14
N LEU A 215 -0.71 -19.48 -8.56
CA LEU A 215 0.17 -20.64 -8.41
C LEU A 215 1.46 -20.20 -7.73
N SER A 216 2.15 -21.12 -7.05
CA SER A 216 3.44 -20.87 -6.41
C SER A 216 4.65 -21.01 -7.34
N TYR A 217 4.42 -21.23 -8.64
CA TYR A 217 5.45 -21.47 -9.65
C TYR A 217 5.11 -20.79 -10.97
N GLY A 218 6.13 -20.61 -11.83
CA GLY A 218 5.99 -19.97 -13.13
C GLY A 218 5.73 -18.47 -13.07
N LEU A 219 6.00 -17.82 -11.93
CA LEU A 219 5.71 -16.40 -11.70
C LEU A 219 6.64 -15.45 -12.48
N ASN A 220 7.76 -15.96 -12.99
CA ASN A 220 8.62 -15.30 -13.98
C ASN A 220 8.14 -15.46 -15.43
N SER A 221 6.98 -16.10 -15.65
CA SER A 221 6.30 -16.08 -16.95
C SER A 221 5.41 -14.83 -17.04
N GLU A 222 5.36 -14.24 -18.23
CA GLU A 222 4.62 -13.02 -18.50
C GLU A 222 3.12 -13.16 -18.11
N PRO A 223 2.55 -12.23 -17.30
CA PRO A 223 1.15 -12.25 -16.96
C PRO A 223 0.25 -12.23 -18.20
N GLY A 224 -0.81 -13.04 -18.19
CA GLY A 224 -1.68 -13.21 -19.35
C GLY A 224 -1.20 -14.24 -20.38
N THR A 225 -0.07 -14.91 -20.16
CA THR A 225 0.40 -16.00 -21.03
C THR A 225 0.27 -17.40 -20.43
N THR A 226 0.22 -17.49 -19.09
CA THR A 226 0.15 -18.76 -18.35
C THR A 226 -0.90 -18.73 -17.24
N ALA A 227 -1.16 -19.89 -16.63
CA ALA A 227 -2.09 -20.05 -15.52
C ALA A 227 -1.64 -19.38 -14.21
N SER A 228 -0.36 -19.01 -14.10
CA SER A 228 0.24 -18.54 -12.84
C SER A 228 -0.32 -17.20 -12.39
N TRP A 229 -0.76 -16.36 -13.33
CA TRP A 229 -1.26 -15.03 -13.10
C TRP A 229 -2.71 -14.91 -13.57
N LYS A 230 -3.63 -14.52 -12.68
CA LYS A 230 -5.04 -14.28 -13.03
C LYS A 230 -5.43 -12.83 -12.82
N GLU A 231 -6.17 -12.28 -13.76
CA GLU A 231 -6.95 -11.06 -13.62
C GLU A 231 -8.00 -11.32 -12.54
N PRO A 232 -7.85 -10.76 -11.33
CA PRO A 232 -8.78 -11.06 -10.28
C PRO A 232 -10.18 -10.59 -10.73
N GLY A 233 -11.23 -11.36 -10.42
CA GLY A 233 -12.65 -11.03 -10.68
C GLY A 233 -13.06 -10.85 -12.13
N SER A 234 -12.14 -11.02 -13.08
CA SER A 234 -12.51 -11.20 -14.47
C SER A 234 -13.30 -12.50 -14.60
N LEU A 235 -14.53 -12.38 -15.10
CA LEU A 235 -15.33 -13.54 -15.46
C LEU A 235 -15.03 -13.98 -16.89
N VAL A 236 -14.17 -13.29 -17.64
CA VAL A 236 -13.89 -13.65 -19.03
C VAL A 236 -13.11 -14.97 -19.07
N TRP A 237 -13.57 -15.94 -19.86
CA TRP A 237 -12.83 -17.18 -20.05
C TRP A 237 -11.50 -16.92 -20.78
N LYS A 238 -10.43 -17.55 -20.30
CA LYS A 238 -9.09 -17.54 -20.89
C LYS A 238 -8.61 -18.98 -21.05
N SER A 239 -8.01 -19.30 -22.19
CA SER A 239 -7.53 -20.65 -22.49
C SER A 239 -6.45 -21.15 -21.53
N TYR A 240 -5.64 -20.25 -20.98
CA TYR A 240 -4.53 -20.57 -20.09
C TYR A 240 -4.90 -20.58 -18.61
N TYR A 241 -6.12 -20.21 -18.22
CA TYR A 241 -6.54 -20.26 -16.82
C TYR A 241 -6.93 -21.67 -16.38
N ILE A 242 -6.62 -21.96 -15.11
CA ILE A 242 -7.16 -23.09 -14.37
C ILE A 242 -8.53 -22.69 -13.81
N TYR A 243 -9.53 -23.53 -13.96
CA TYR A 243 -10.85 -23.34 -13.37
C TYR A 243 -11.18 -24.52 -12.46
N ASN A 244 -11.60 -24.23 -11.25
CA ASN A 244 -12.03 -25.23 -10.28
C ASN A 244 -13.53 -25.50 -10.43
N LYS A 245 -14.00 -26.57 -9.79
CA LYS A 245 -15.44 -26.86 -9.71
C LYS A 245 -16.21 -25.63 -9.23
N ASP A 246 -17.34 -25.36 -9.86
CA ASP A 246 -18.27 -24.25 -9.60
C ASP A 246 -17.77 -22.85 -9.99
N ASP A 247 -16.56 -22.72 -10.55
CA ASP A 247 -16.11 -21.47 -11.16
C ASP A 247 -17.05 -21.08 -12.32
N ILE A 248 -17.38 -19.79 -12.39
CA ILE A 248 -18.20 -19.22 -13.46
C ILE A 248 -17.34 -18.39 -14.39
N VAL A 249 -17.55 -18.59 -15.68
CA VAL A 249 -16.94 -17.80 -16.75
C VAL A 249 -17.98 -17.31 -17.74
N SER A 250 -17.64 -16.25 -18.44
CA SER A 250 -18.34 -15.70 -19.59
C SER A 250 -17.56 -16.04 -20.86
N TYR A 251 -18.26 -16.53 -21.86
CA TYR A 251 -17.70 -16.88 -23.16
C TYR A 251 -18.79 -16.71 -24.23
N ASN A 252 -18.50 -15.95 -25.29
CA ASN A 252 -19.44 -15.65 -26.38
C ASN A 252 -20.84 -15.23 -25.90
N GLY A 253 -20.90 -14.30 -24.94
CA GLY A 253 -22.14 -13.74 -24.40
C GLY A 253 -22.93 -14.67 -23.46
N ASN A 254 -22.43 -15.87 -23.17
CA ASN A 254 -23.07 -16.84 -22.29
C ASN A 254 -22.24 -17.08 -21.03
N TYR A 255 -22.89 -17.49 -19.94
CA TYR A 255 -22.22 -17.93 -18.71
C TYR A 255 -22.14 -19.44 -18.64
N TYR A 256 -21.00 -19.93 -18.16
CA TYR A 256 -20.74 -21.35 -17.99
C TYR A 256 -20.19 -21.60 -16.60
N LYS A 257 -20.62 -22.71 -16.00
CA LYS A 257 -20.13 -23.20 -14.71
C LYS A 257 -19.28 -24.45 -14.91
N ALA A 258 -18.09 -24.46 -14.33
CA ALA A 258 -17.21 -25.62 -14.34
C ALA A 258 -17.78 -26.76 -13.48
N LYS A 259 -17.90 -27.95 -14.05
CA LYS A 259 -18.36 -29.16 -13.34
C LYS A 259 -17.29 -29.77 -12.43
N TYR A 260 -16.04 -29.56 -12.79
CA TYR A 260 -14.84 -30.06 -12.12
C TYR A 260 -13.63 -29.24 -12.61
N TYR A 261 -12.46 -29.53 -12.06
CA TYR A 261 -11.20 -28.92 -12.49
C TYR A 261 -11.01 -28.98 -14.01
N THR A 262 -10.68 -27.85 -14.64
CA THR A 262 -10.41 -27.78 -16.07
C THR A 262 -9.44 -26.66 -16.44
N THR A 263 -8.68 -26.85 -17.51
CA THR A 263 -7.80 -25.86 -18.13
C THR A 263 -7.82 -26.07 -19.65
N GLY A 264 -7.67 -25.01 -20.45
CA GLY A 264 -7.64 -25.11 -21.92
C GLY A 264 -8.95 -25.46 -22.63
N ASN A 265 -9.93 -26.03 -21.93
CA ASN A 265 -11.18 -26.50 -22.52
C ASN A 265 -12.13 -25.31 -22.78
N ILE A 266 -12.54 -25.14 -24.03
CA ILE A 266 -13.46 -24.07 -24.45
C ILE A 266 -14.85 -24.29 -23.81
N PRO A 267 -15.50 -23.24 -23.24
CA PRO A 267 -16.85 -23.33 -22.70
C PRO A 267 -17.88 -23.68 -23.78
N THR A 268 -18.34 -24.92 -23.75
CA THR A 268 -19.36 -25.49 -24.62
C THR A 268 -20.27 -26.41 -23.83
N SER A 269 -21.47 -26.69 -24.33
CA SER A 269 -22.38 -27.67 -23.71
C SER A 269 -21.89 -29.09 -24.05
N GLY A 270 -21.28 -29.78 -23.09
CA GLY A 270 -20.90 -31.21 -23.23
C GLY A 270 -19.55 -31.61 -22.65
N GLY A 271 -18.66 -30.66 -22.41
CA GLY A 271 -17.33 -30.89 -21.82
C GLY A 271 -17.30 -30.65 -20.31
N PRO A 272 -16.23 -30.07 -19.73
CA PRO A 272 -16.16 -29.72 -18.31
C PRO A 272 -17.09 -28.57 -17.91
N TRP A 273 -17.78 -27.96 -18.87
CA TRP A 273 -18.63 -26.80 -18.70
C TRP A 273 -20.11 -27.15 -18.78
N THR A 274 -20.92 -26.47 -17.98
CA THR A 274 -22.37 -26.48 -18.06
C THR A 274 -22.84 -25.07 -18.36
N LEU A 275 -23.65 -24.89 -19.41
CA LEU A 275 -24.31 -23.62 -19.67
C LEU A 275 -25.16 -23.24 -18.45
N THR A 276 -24.99 -22.03 -17.95
CA THR A 276 -25.65 -21.55 -16.73
C THR A 276 -26.36 -20.24 -17.03
N THR A 277 -27.60 -20.14 -16.57
CA THR A 277 -28.33 -18.87 -16.55
C THR A 277 -28.13 -18.22 -15.20
N ILE A 278 -27.74 -16.95 -15.19
CA ILE A 278 -27.71 -16.15 -13.96
C ILE A 278 -29.05 -15.45 -13.83
N SER A 279 -29.87 -15.92 -12.88
CA SER A 279 -31.19 -15.36 -12.63
C SER A 279 -31.11 -13.93 -12.08
N ALA A 280 -32.09 -13.09 -12.42
CA ALA A 280 -32.27 -11.81 -11.77
C ALA A 280 -32.61 -12.01 -10.28
N TYR A 281 -32.11 -11.11 -9.43
CA TYR A 281 -32.49 -11.06 -8.02
C TYR A 281 -34.00 -10.86 -7.87
N ASN A 282 -34.60 -11.60 -6.94
CA ASN A 282 -36.03 -11.54 -6.64
C ASN A 282 -36.23 -11.60 -5.11
N SER A 283 -36.89 -10.58 -4.58
CA SER A 283 -37.19 -10.48 -3.16
C SER A 283 -38.09 -11.62 -2.68
N GLY A 284 -37.73 -12.27 -1.58
CA GLY A 284 -38.46 -13.41 -1.02
C GLY A 284 -38.01 -14.79 -1.52
N THR A 285 -37.07 -14.84 -2.48
CA THR A 285 -36.41 -16.09 -2.84
C THR A 285 -35.50 -16.55 -1.70
N ASN A 286 -35.52 -17.85 -1.36
CA ASN A 286 -34.63 -18.43 -0.36
C ASN A 286 -33.31 -18.85 -1.00
N TYR A 287 -32.35 -17.93 -1.02
CA TYR A 287 -31.03 -18.14 -1.60
C TYR A 287 -30.10 -18.94 -0.68
N LYS A 288 -29.07 -19.57 -1.27
CA LYS A 288 -28.02 -20.32 -0.58
C LYS A 288 -26.65 -19.67 -0.78
N VAL A 289 -25.73 -19.92 0.16
CA VAL A 289 -24.34 -19.47 0.02
C VAL A 289 -23.76 -20.01 -1.28
N GLY A 290 -23.12 -19.13 -2.05
CA GLY A 290 -22.55 -19.47 -3.34
C GLY A 290 -23.49 -19.28 -4.53
N ASP A 291 -24.80 -19.08 -4.35
CA ASP A 291 -25.66 -18.71 -5.47
C ASP A 291 -25.22 -17.35 -6.03
N ILE A 292 -25.49 -17.15 -7.32
CA ILE A 292 -25.13 -15.93 -8.05
C ILE A 292 -26.38 -15.39 -8.73
N VAL A 293 -26.60 -14.08 -8.59
CA VAL A 293 -27.74 -13.36 -9.18
C VAL A 293 -27.26 -12.12 -9.93
N SER A 294 -28.07 -11.68 -10.89
CA SER A 294 -27.92 -10.36 -11.50
C SER A 294 -28.82 -9.35 -10.78
N TYR A 295 -28.29 -8.17 -10.48
CA TYR A 295 -29.04 -7.08 -9.87
C TYR A 295 -28.51 -5.74 -10.36
N SER A 296 -29.39 -4.88 -10.90
CA SER A 296 -29.02 -3.57 -11.45
C SER A 296 -27.83 -3.61 -12.41
N GLY A 297 -27.78 -4.63 -13.28
CA GLY A 297 -26.72 -4.82 -14.27
C GLY A 297 -25.40 -5.41 -13.76
N ASN A 298 -25.29 -5.69 -12.46
CA ASN A 298 -24.08 -6.28 -11.86
C ASN A 298 -24.34 -7.70 -11.34
N LEU A 299 -23.27 -8.46 -11.11
CA LEU A 299 -23.31 -9.83 -10.61
C LEU A 299 -22.91 -9.91 -9.14
N TYR A 300 -23.75 -10.58 -8.35
CA TYR A 300 -23.57 -10.73 -6.91
C TYR A 300 -23.59 -12.19 -6.51
N LYS A 301 -22.61 -12.59 -5.69
CA LYS A 301 -22.52 -13.91 -5.05
C LYS A 301 -22.93 -13.81 -3.58
N ILE A 302 -23.78 -14.72 -3.12
CA ILE A 302 -24.10 -14.80 -1.69
C ILE A 302 -22.92 -15.34 -0.92
N ILE A 303 -22.55 -14.63 0.15
CA ILE A 303 -21.52 -15.05 1.10
C ILE A 303 -22.09 -15.37 2.49
N ASN A 304 -23.24 -14.78 2.85
CA ASN A 304 -23.95 -15.04 4.11
C ASN A 304 -25.44 -15.18 3.83
N ARG A 305 -25.96 -16.40 3.99
CA ARG A 305 -27.37 -16.73 3.71
C ARG A 305 -28.36 -15.89 4.52
N THR A 306 -28.11 -15.71 5.83
CA THR A 306 -29.05 -15.01 6.71
C THR A 306 -29.20 -13.55 6.29
N ASN A 307 -28.08 -12.87 6.09
CA ASN A 307 -28.08 -11.47 5.68
C ASN A 307 -28.61 -11.31 4.24
N ALA A 308 -28.21 -12.20 3.32
CA ALA A 308 -28.64 -12.12 1.92
C ALA A 308 -30.14 -12.35 1.72
N ASN A 309 -30.78 -13.19 2.55
CA ASN A 309 -32.23 -13.38 2.48
C ASN A 309 -33.02 -12.26 3.15
N ALA A 310 -32.38 -11.43 3.99
CA ALA A 310 -33.00 -10.27 4.65
C ALA A 310 -32.77 -8.94 3.90
N HIS A 311 -31.73 -8.87 3.06
CA HIS A 311 -31.28 -7.63 2.43
C HIS A 311 -31.00 -7.82 0.94
N ALA A 312 -31.36 -6.84 0.12
CA ALA A 312 -31.06 -6.85 -1.30
C ALA A 312 -29.54 -6.70 -1.56
N PRO A 313 -29.03 -7.13 -2.73
CA PRO A 313 -27.65 -6.86 -3.11
C PRO A 313 -27.32 -5.37 -3.02
N SER A 314 -26.06 -5.05 -2.69
CA SER A 314 -25.53 -3.70 -2.43
C SER A 314 -26.13 -2.87 -1.28
N THR A 315 -27.08 -3.43 -0.50
CA THR A 315 -27.74 -2.69 0.60
C THR A 315 -27.25 -3.03 2.00
N PHE A 316 -26.51 -4.13 2.17
CA PHE A 316 -26.04 -4.58 3.48
C PHE A 316 -24.69 -5.28 3.38
N GLN A 317 -23.83 -5.00 4.36
CA GLN A 317 -22.51 -5.61 4.43
C GLN A 317 -22.57 -7.11 4.71
N ASN A 318 -21.55 -7.83 4.26
CA ASN A 318 -21.41 -9.26 4.56
C ASN A 318 -22.70 -10.05 4.22
N ALA A 319 -23.32 -9.73 3.08
CA ALA A 319 -24.51 -10.41 2.55
C ALA A 319 -24.23 -10.93 1.15
N TRP A 320 -23.94 -9.98 0.25
CA TRP A 320 -23.69 -10.18 -1.17
C TRP A 320 -22.34 -9.58 -1.54
N ASN A 321 -21.47 -10.36 -2.16
CA ASN A 321 -20.27 -9.81 -2.79
C ASN A 321 -20.56 -9.51 -4.25
N GLN A 322 -20.30 -8.29 -4.71
CA GLN A 322 -20.20 -8.01 -6.14
C GLN A 322 -18.94 -8.68 -6.70
N ILE A 323 -19.07 -9.51 -7.73
CA ILE A 323 -17.98 -10.39 -8.22
C ILE A 323 -17.42 -10.01 -9.59
N ASP A 324 -18.10 -9.14 -10.33
CA ASP A 324 -17.78 -8.69 -11.69
C ASP A 324 -16.99 -7.37 -11.72
N THR A 325 -16.41 -6.98 -10.59
CA THR A 325 -15.56 -5.79 -10.47
C THR A 325 -14.40 -6.03 -9.51
N LYS A 326 -13.41 -5.16 -9.59
CA LYS A 326 -12.30 -5.05 -8.63
C LYS A 326 -12.31 -3.79 -7.81
N GLU A 327 -13.24 -2.89 -8.09
CA GLU A 327 -13.47 -1.74 -7.24
C GLU A 327 -13.89 -2.18 -5.84
N TYR A 328 -13.39 -1.44 -4.86
CA TYR A 328 -13.83 -1.55 -3.49
C TYR A 328 -15.34 -1.32 -3.41
N ARG A 329 -16.01 -2.21 -2.70
CA ARG A 329 -17.42 -2.12 -2.36
C ARG A 329 -17.54 -2.24 -0.86
N TRP A 330 -18.07 -1.20 -0.22
CA TRP A 330 -18.24 -1.15 1.24
C TRP A 330 -19.07 -2.32 1.80
N PHE A 331 -19.91 -2.94 0.98
CA PHE A 331 -20.76 -4.07 1.35
C PHE A 331 -20.10 -5.45 1.15
N ASN A 332 -19.01 -5.54 0.38
CA ASN A 332 -18.31 -6.80 0.15
C ASN A 332 -17.56 -7.26 1.41
N LEU A 333 -17.48 -8.57 1.60
CA LEU A 333 -16.57 -9.19 2.56
C LEU A 333 -15.19 -9.39 1.93
N TYR A 334 -14.15 -8.87 2.59
CA TYR A 334 -12.74 -9.02 2.21
C TYR A 334 -11.95 -9.66 3.36
N TYR A 335 -10.85 -10.33 3.01
CA TYR A 335 -9.92 -10.93 3.94
C TYR A 335 -8.56 -10.24 3.87
N SER A 336 -7.79 -10.31 4.97
CA SER A 336 -6.41 -9.84 4.98
C SER A 336 -5.62 -10.45 3.81
N GLY A 337 -4.97 -9.59 3.04
CA GLY A 337 -4.23 -9.96 1.85
C GLY A 337 -4.99 -9.76 0.53
N ASP A 338 -6.30 -9.59 0.56
CA ASP A 338 -7.07 -9.21 -0.63
C ASP A 338 -6.59 -7.86 -1.18
N ALA A 339 -6.71 -7.64 -2.48
CA ALA A 339 -6.47 -6.33 -3.08
C ALA A 339 -7.70 -5.81 -3.83
N VAL A 340 -7.89 -4.50 -3.77
CA VAL A 340 -9.00 -3.77 -4.38
C VAL A 340 -8.50 -2.50 -5.06
N TYR A 341 -9.23 -2.06 -6.09
CA TYR A 341 -9.11 -0.70 -6.60
C TYR A 341 -9.97 0.24 -5.76
N HIS A 342 -9.44 1.42 -5.46
CA HIS A 342 -10.21 2.50 -4.86
C HIS A 342 -9.60 3.83 -5.27
N ASN A 343 -10.40 4.79 -5.75
CA ASN A 343 -9.93 6.12 -6.16
C ASN A 343 -8.71 6.09 -7.10
N GLY A 344 -8.70 5.15 -8.05
CA GLY A 344 -7.61 5.01 -9.03
C GLY A 344 -6.32 4.41 -8.49
N GLN A 345 -6.31 3.89 -7.26
CA GLN A 345 -5.15 3.24 -6.63
C GLN A 345 -5.48 1.82 -6.21
N ILE A 346 -4.45 1.00 -5.98
CA ILE A 346 -4.59 -0.36 -5.48
C ILE A 346 -4.29 -0.37 -3.98
N TYR A 347 -5.18 -1.00 -3.22
CA TYR A 347 -5.06 -1.15 -1.78
C TYR A 347 -5.03 -2.63 -1.43
N LYS A 348 -4.14 -3.01 -0.52
CA LYS A 348 -4.13 -4.33 0.10
C LYS A 348 -4.90 -4.26 1.41
N VAL A 349 -5.87 -5.15 1.59
CA VAL A 349 -6.67 -5.27 2.80
C VAL A 349 -5.76 -5.79 3.92
N SER A 350 -5.58 -4.98 4.96
CA SER A 350 -4.95 -5.38 6.22
C SER A 350 -6.04 -5.62 7.27
N ASN A 351 -6.02 -6.78 7.93
CA ASN A 351 -6.87 -7.02 9.08
C ASN A 351 -6.44 -6.10 10.21
N LEU A 352 -7.40 -5.44 10.84
CA LEU A 352 -7.14 -4.66 12.03
C LEU A 352 -8.17 -5.08 13.07
N THR A 353 -7.60 -5.55 14.17
CA THR A 353 -8.30 -5.87 15.41
C THR A 353 -8.93 -4.64 16.01
#